data_AF-A0A380GSL1-F1
#
_entry.id   AF-A0A380GSL1-F1
#
_cell.length_a   1.000
_cell.length_b   1.000
_cell.length_c   1.000
_cell.angle_alpha   90.00
_cell.angle_beta   90.00
_cell.angle_gamma   90.00
#
_symmetry.space_group_name_H-M   'P 1'
#
loop_
_entity.id
_entity.type
_entity.pdbx_description
1 polymer ?
#
loop_
_entity_poly.entity_id
_entity_poly.type
_entity_poly.pdbx_seq_one_letter_code
_entity_poly.pdbx_strand_id
1 'polypeptide(L)' 'MKKFVFVAIIIGAATAALKRYQQHVNKMPNIEY' A
#
# COMPACT_ATOMS: atom_id res chain seq x y z
N MET A 1 24.16 -6.58 5.32
CA MET A 1 23.78 -5.25 4.77
C MET A 1 22.85 -5.35 3.55
N LYS A 2 23.18 -6.09 2.49
CA LYS A 2 22.31 -6.22 1.28
C LYS A 2 20.91 -6.81 1.55
N LYS A 3 20.78 -7.70 2.53
CA LYS A 3 19.48 -8.31 2.94
C LYS A 3 18.48 -7.25 3.43
N PHE A 4 18.93 -6.24 4.17
CA PHE A 4 18.07 -5.17 4.67
C PHE A 4 17.56 -4.25 3.56
N VAL A 5 18.38 -4.02 2.53
CA VAL A 5 17.97 -3.26 1.33
C VAL A 5 16.85 -3.99 0.61
N PHE A 6 16.95 -5.32 0.48
CA PHE A 6 15.92 -6.13 -0.16
C PHE A 6 14.59 -6.11 0.62
N VAL A 7 14.68 -6.24 1.95
CA VAL A 7 13.49 -6.14 2.83
C VAL A 7 12.85 -4.76 2.73
N ALA A 8 13.64 -3.68 2.72
CA ALA A 8 13.13 -2.32 2.58
C ALA A 8 12.42 -2.09 1.24
N ILE A 9 12.93 -2.67 0.15
CA ILE A 9 12.29 -2.60 -1.18
C ILE A 9 10.94 -3.31 -1.17
N ILE A 10 10.86 -4.51 -0.60
CA ILE A 10 9.60 -5.28 -0.52
C ILE A 10 8.57 -4.53 0.34
N ILE A 11 8.96 -4.03 1.51
CA ILE A 11 8.07 -3.28 2.40
C ILE A 11 7.61 -1.97 1.75
N GLY A 12 8.52 -1.26 1.07
CA GLY A 12 8.19 -0.05 0.33
C GLY A 12 7.18 -0.31 -0.79
N ALA A 13 7.38 -1.36 -1.58
CA ALA A 13 6.45 -1.76 -2.64
C ALA A 13 5.08 -2.17 -2.09
N ALA A 14 5.05 -2.97 -1.01
CA ALA A 14 3.81 -3.40 -0.36
C ALA A 14 3.02 -2.21 0.20
N THR A 15 3.70 -1.25 0.84
CA THR A 15 3.07 -0.05 1.43
C THR A 15 2.49 0.85 0.34
N ALA A 16 3.22 1.04 -0.77
CA ALA A 16 2.75 1.83 -1.91
C ALA A 16 1.52 1.19 -2.58
N ALA A 17 1.53 -0.13 -2.76
CA ALA A 17 0.39 -0.87 -3.31
C ALA A 17 -0.83 -0.79 -2.39
N LEU A 18 -0.64 -1.00 -1.08
CA LEU A 18 -1.71 -0.88 -0.09
C LEU A 18 -2.33 0.52 -0.08
N LYS A 19 -1.50 1.56 -0.11
CA LYS A 19 -1.98 2.96 -0.14
C LYS A 19 -2.80 3.25 -1.40
N ARG A 20 -2.37 2.75 -2.56
CA ARG A 20 -3.14 2.89 -3.81
C ARG A 20 -4.46 2.13 -3.74
N TYR A 21 -4.47 0.92 -3.18
CA TYR A 21 -5.68 0.14 -2.99
C TYR A 21 -6.67 0.83 -2.04
N GLN A 22 -6.20 1.33 -0.89
CA GLN A 22 -7.02 2.12 0.03
C GLN A 22 -7.58 3.36 -0.64
N GLN A 23 -6.81 4.06 -1.47
CA GLN A 23 -7.32 5.20 -2.23
C GLN A 23 -8.36 4.80 -3.27
N HIS A 24 -8.27 3.59 -3.84
CA HIS A 24 -9.28 3.08 -4.76
C HIS A 24 -10.56 2.70 -4.03
N VAL A 25 -10.46 2.00 -2.91
CA VAL A 25 -11.60 1.61 -2.06
C VAL A 25 -12.25 2.82 -1.40
N ASN A 26 -11.48 3.76 -0.83
CA ASN A 26 -12.02 4.97 -0.22
C ASN A 26 -12.59 5.97 -1.23
N LYS A 27 -12.32 5.78 -2.53
CA LYS A 27 -12.99 6.52 -3.61
C LYS A 27 -14.30 5.88 -4.03
N MET A 28 -14.60 4.64 -3.61
CA MET A 28 -15.98 4.19 -3.63
C MET A 28 -16.71 5.09 -2.64
N PRO A 29 -17.72 5.87 -3.09
CA PRO A 29 -18.48 6.70 -2.17
C PRO A 29 -18.94 5.78 -1.06
N ASN A 30 -18.57 6.13 0.17
CA ASN A 30 -19.10 5.52 1.37
C ASN A 30 -20.60 5.48 1.14
N ILE A 31 -21.13 4.30 0.83
CA ILE A 31 -22.56 4.09 0.71
C ILE A 31 -23.00 4.30 2.15
N GLU A 32 -23.34 5.55 2.47
CA GLU A 32 -23.97 5.94 3.71
C GLU A 32 -25.09 4.92 3.90
N TYR A 33 -24.89 4.06 4.89
CA TYR A 33 -25.95 3.21 5.41
C TYR A 33 -27.05 4.11 5.98
#